data_AF-A0A7Y6PY17-F1
#
_entry.id   AF-A0A7Y6PY17-F1
#
_cell.length_a   1.000
_cell.length_b   1.000
_cell.length_c   1.000
_cell.angle_alpha   90.00
_cell.angle_beta   90.00
_cell.angle_gamma   90.00
#
_symmetry.space_group_name_H-M   'P 1'
#
loop_
_entity.id
_entity.type
_entity.pdbx_description
1 polymer ?
#
loop_
_entity_poly.entity_id
_entity_poly.type
_entity_poly.pdbx_seq_one_letter_code
_entity_poly.pdbx_strand_id
1 'polypeptide(L)'
;WLTRMQTIKYWYGYFFLKNLEWGFRRIMCLSGCLTAYRRSVLVELEPVLEDRTILGVSIKYGEDRFLTRQIIKAGYLTTMTHAARCRTFVPSTVSSYFSQQLRWRRSNIVDYSGAVSHVWRLNPFIAIHFFAQFALLVAYPVTVIRALSSGWFFEALQIHLYVIAVMGLYYRWRVRKQPKEERVGALSFLPIALCMPVTYALMTPLALFTLDSGSWETRGHEAEPEVATEPVGELVTGQHILVPALAAEPIRSRTAVDRRTGSQAQLPAA
;
A
#
# COMPACT_ATOMS: atom_id res chain seq x y z
N TRP A 1 -4.63 -15.19 -18.48
CA TRP A 1 -4.87 -15.63 -17.10
C TRP A 1 -4.14 -14.73 -16.09
N LEU A 2 -2.88 -14.32 -16.35
CA LEU A 2 -2.05 -13.56 -15.41
C LEU A 2 -2.61 -12.18 -15.01
N THR A 3 -3.05 -11.39 -15.98
CA THR A 3 -3.68 -10.07 -15.73
C THR A 3 -4.98 -10.22 -14.93
N ARG A 4 -5.79 -11.23 -15.29
CA ARG A 4 -7.03 -11.62 -14.60
C ARG A 4 -6.80 -12.05 -13.14
N MET A 5 -5.77 -12.86 -12.89
CA MET A 5 -5.34 -13.23 -11.54
C MET A 5 -4.96 -12.00 -10.72
N GLN A 6 -4.22 -11.06 -11.32
CA GLN A 6 -3.81 -9.82 -10.67
C GLN A 6 -5.00 -8.93 -10.34
N THR A 7 -6.03 -8.84 -11.19
CA THR A 7 -7.28 -8.12 -10.86
C THR A 7 -7.89 -8.61 -9.55
N ILE A 8 -7.99 -9.93 -9.36
CA ILE A 8 -8.53 -10.52 -8.13
C ILE A 8 -7.59 -10.26 -6.95
N LYS A 9 -6.27 -10.40 -7.14
CA LYS A 9 -5.26 -10.06 -6.12
C LYS A 9 -5.37 -8.60 -5.65
N TYR A 10 -5.50 -7.65 -6.58
CA TYR A 10 -5.71 -6.24 -6.25
C TYR A 10 -7.03 -6.02 -5.53
N TRP A 11 -8.11 -6.66 -5.98
CA TRP A 11 -9.39 -6.58 -5.30
C TRP A 11 -9.27 -7.01 -3.83
N TYR A 12 -8.60 -8.13 -3.54
CA TYR A 12 -8.33 -8.56 -2.15
C TYR A 12 -7.47 -7.55 -1.37
N GLY A 13 -6.43 -7.01 -2.03
CA GLY A 13 -5.58 -5.99 -1.44
C GLY A 13 -6.38 -4.77 -0.97
N TYR A 14 -7.27 -4.24 -1.81
CA TYR A 14 -8.08 -3.07 -1.47
C TYR A 14 -9.27 -3.42 -0.55
N PHE A 15 -9.98 -4.50 -0.84
CA PHE A 15 -11.22 -4.85 -0.14
C PHE A 15 -10.99 -5.38 1.28
N PHE A 16 -9.87 -6.04 1.56
CA PHE A 16 -9.57 -6.54 2.90
C PHE A 16 -8.47 -5.74 3.59
N LEU A 17 -7.27 -5.72 3.01
CA LEU A 17 -6.10 -5.16 3.69
C LEU A 17 -6.27 -3.64 3.84
N LYS A 18 -6.49 -2.94 2.74
CA LYS A 18 -6.61 -1.48 2.74
C LYS A 18 -7.85 -1.01 3.49
N ASN A 19 -8.97 -1.72 3.41
CA ASN A 19 -10.16 -1.40 4.19
C ASN A 19 -9.93 -1.49 5.71
N LEU A 20 -9.20 -2.50 6.18
CA LEU A 20 -8.82 -2.58 7.59
C LEU A 20 -7.97 -1.35 7.98
N GLU A 21 -6.95 -1.03 7.18
CA GLU A 21 -6.09 0.13 7.43
C GLU A 21 -6.87 1.46 7.43
N TRP A 22 -7.86 1.58 6.55
CA TRP A 22 -8.73 2.74 6.43
C TRP A 22 -9.69 2.93 7.59
N GLY A 23 -10.19 1.85 8.17
CA GLY A 23 -11.00 1.89 9.40
C GLY A 23 -10.31 2.63 10.54
N PHE A 24 -8.97 2.60 10.57
CA PHE A 24 -8.15 3.33 11.54
C PHE A 24 -7.48 4.59 10.96
N ARG A 25 -7.76 4.94 9.70
CA ARG A 25 -7.16 6.07 8.97
C ARG A 25 -5.62 6.04 8.95
N ARG A 26 -5.07 4.83 8.83
CA ARG A 26 -3.62 4.53 8.78
C ARG A 26 -3.32 3.55 7.64
N ILE A 27 -3.72 3.93 6.42
CA ILE A 27 -3.34 3.24 5.18
C ILE A 27 -1.81 3.28 5.06
N MET A 28 -1.18 2.11 5.10
CA MET A 28 0.28 1.97 5.22
C MET A 28 1.01 2.11 3.88
N CYS A 29 0.27 2.11 2.78
CA CYS A 29 0.78 2.37 1.44
C CYS A 29 -0.35 2.98 0.63
N LEU A 30 -0.24 4.26 0.30
CA LEU A 30 -1.05 4.93 -0.69
C LEU A 30 -0.44 4.65 -2.06
N SER A 31 -1.23 4.14 -3.00
CA SER A 31 -0.69 3.72 -4.31
C SER A 31 -0.59 4.91 -5.25
N GLY A 32 0.55 5.07 -5.93
CA GLY A 32 0.79 6.15 -6.88
C GLY A 32 -0.16 6.18 -8.09
N CYS A 33 -0.92 5.10 -8.35
CA CYS A 33 -1.88 5.09 -9.48
C CYS A 33 -3.08 6.03 -9.29
N LEU A 34 -3.46 6.31 -8.05
CA LEU A 34 -4.52 7.27 -7.73
C LEU A 34 -4.40 7.68 -6.26
N THR A 35 -3.54 8.66 -6.00
CA THR A 35 -3.39 9.27 -4.67
C THR A 35 -3.23 10.78 -4.83
N ALA A 36 -3.76 11.53 -3.87
CA ALA A 36 -3.54 12.96 -3.75
C ALA A 36 -3.00 13.29 -2.36
N TYR A 37 -2.05 14.22 -2.30
CA TYR A 37 -1.44 14.68 -1.06
C TYR A 37 -1.71 16.17 -0.86
N ARG A 38 -1.77 16.61 0.40
CA ARG A 38 -1.78 18.04 0.71
C ARG A 38 -0.37 18.58 0.50
N ARG A 39 -0.24 19.67 -0.28
CA ARG A 39 1.05 20.31 -0.53
C ARG A 39 1.81 20.63 0.75
N SER A 40 1.13 21.16 1.76
CA SER A 40 1.75 21.49 3.06
C SER A 40 2.43 20.29 3.72
N VAL A 41 1.86 19.10 3.60
CA VAL A 41 2.44 17.86 4.14
C VAL A 41 3.67 17.44 3.34
N LEU A 42 3.65 17.61 2.01
CA LEU A 42 4.81 17.29 1.18
C LEU A 42 5.98 18.23 1.45
N VAL A 43 5.72 19.53 1.56
CA VAL A 43 6.75 20.54 1.89
C VAL A 43 7.34 20.32 3.28
N GLU A 44 6.53 19.94 4.26
CA GLU A 44 7.03 19.59 5.60
C GLU A 44 7.96 18.37 5.57
N LEU A 45 7.64 17.37 4.74
CA LEU A 45 8.38 16.12 4.68
C LEU A 45 9.54 16.14 3.69
N GLU A 46 9.60 17.12 2.79
CA GLU A 46 10.59 17.28 1.71
C GLU A 46 12.03 17.00 2.17
N PRO A 47 12.54 17.55 3.29
CA PRO A 47 13.91 17.28 3.72
C PRO A 47 14.20 15.79 3.97
N VAL A 48 13.23 15.06 4.53
CA VAL A 48 13.37 13.62 4.81
C VAL A 48 13.13 12.77 3.56
N LEU A 49 12.40 13.30 2.58
CA LEU A 49 12.18 12.63 1.29
C LEU A 49 13.41 12.75 0.40
N GLU A 50 14.10 13.89 0.38
CA GLU A 50 15.31 14.14 -0.39
C GLU A 50 16.52 13.37 0.15
N ASP A 51 16.75 13.41 1.47
CA ASP A 51 17.91 12.76 2.13
C ASP A 51 17.69 11.26 2.42
N ARG A 52 16.83 10.61 1.63
CA ARG A 52 16.46 9.22 1.87
C ARG A 52 17.64 8.28 1.63
N THR A 53 18.19 7.78 2.73
CA THR A 53 19.25 6.77 2.74
C THR A 53 18.88 5.56 3.59
N ILE A 54 19.40 4.39 3.23
CA ILE A 54 19.43 3.21 4.10
C ILE A 54 20.85 2.70 4.15
N LEU A 55 21.39 2.59 5.36
CA LEU A 55 22.79 2.19 5.59
C LEU A 55 23.78 3.01 4.75
N GLY A 56 23.52 4.31 4.60
CA GLY A 56 24.37 5.24 3.82
C GLY A 56 24.16 5.19 2.30
N VAL A 57 23.31 4.30 1.78
CA VAL A 57 23.00 4.22 0.35
C VAL A 57 21.74 5.03 0.06
N SER A 58 21.82 5.99 -0.86
CA SER A 58 20.65 6.74 -1.35
C SER A 58 19.67 5.80 -2.03
N ILE A 59 18.39 5.87 -1.64
CA ILE A 59 17.36 4.98 -2.16
C ILE A 59 16.31 5.76 -2.92
N LYS A 60 16.22 5.47 -4.22
CA LYS A 60 15.22 6.02 -5.13
C LYS A 60 13.93 5.19 -5.23
N TYR A 61 13.85 4.00 -4.62
CA TYR A 61 12.76 3.05 -4.85
C TYR A 61 11.73 2.95 -3.71
N GLY A 62 10.49 2.53 -4.02
CA GLY A 62 9.44 2.35 -3.01
C GLY A 62 8.95 3.66 -2.40
N GLU A 63 8.92 4.71 -3.21
CA GLU A 63 8.49 6.06 -2.86
C GLU A 63 7.14 6.06 -2.12
N ASP A 64 6.12 5.40 -2.69
CA ASP A 64 4.78 5.31 -2.12
C ASP A 64 4.75 4.89 -0.65
N ARG A 65 5.41 3.77 -0.31
CA ARG A 65 5.42 3.23 1.06
C ARG A 65 6.20 4.12 2.00
N PHE A 66 7.39 4.53 1.57
CA PHE A 66 8.23 5.40 2.36
C PHE A 66 7.51 6.72 2.68
N LEU A 67 7.01 7.41 1.66
CA LEU A 67 6.24 8.65 1.79
C LEU A 67 5.03 8.45 2.71
N THR A 68 4.25 7.40 2.47
CA THR A 68 3.07 7.09 3.31
C THR A 68 3.46 6.88 4.77
N ARG A 69 4.56 6.17 5.04
CA ARG A 69 5.07 5.93 6.39
C ARG A 69 5.54 7.22 7.05
N GLN A 70 6.22 8.11 6.31
CA GLN A 70 6.63 9.42 6.84
C GLN A 70 5.41 10.30 7.17
N ILE A 71 4.38 10.30 6.32
CA ILE A 71 3.09 10.96 6.57
C ILE A 71 2.45 10.44 7.86
N ILE A 72 2.36 9.11 8.03
CA ILE A 72 1.81 8.50 9.25
C ILE A 72 2.65 8.86 10.47
N LYS A 73 3.99 8.83 10.35
CA LYS A 73 4.93 9.13 11.43
C LYS A 73 4.83 10.59 11.89
N ALA A 74 4.59 11.52 10.96
CA ALA A 74 4.30 12.93 11.25
C ALA A 74 2.89 13.15 11.84
N GLY A 75 2.11 12.09 12.04
CA GLY A 75 0.80 12.14 12.69
C GLY A 75 -0.38 12.30 11.73
N TYR A 76 -0.13 12.62 10.46
CA TYR A 76 -1.16 12.82 9.45
C TYR A 76 -1.96 11.56 9.14
N LEU A 77 -3.25 11.75 8.89
CA LEU A 77 -4.19 10.67 8.60
C LEU A 77 -4.15 10.31 7.12
N THR A 78 -4.15 9.02 6.82
CA THR A 78 -4.22 8.50 5.45
C THR A 78 -5.57 7.82 5.24
N THR A 79 -6.25 8.13 4.14
CA THR A 79 -7.65 7.72 3.90
C THR A 79 -7.83 7.28 2.45
N MET A 80 -8.90 6.51 2.18
CA MET A 80 -9.31 6.18 0.82
C MET A 80 -10.82 6.31 0.69
N THR A 81 -11.29 6.31 -0.56
CA THR A 81 -12.70 6.14 -0.88
C THR A 81 -12.86 5.15 -2.03
N HIS A 82 -13.88 4.31 -1.96
CA HIS A 82 -14.22 3.38 -3.05
C HIS A 82 -14.83 4.09 -4.26
N ALA A 83 -15.21 5.36 -4.13
CA ALA A 83 -15.68 6.18 -5.24
C ALA A 83 -14.55 6.62 -6.17
N ALA A 84 -13.32 6.74 -5.67
CA ALA A 84 -12.14 7.10 -6.45
C ALA A 84 -11.59 5.83 -7.11
N ARG A 85 -11.72 5.74 -8.44
CA ARG A 85 -11.39 4.53 -9.21
C ARG A 85 -10.45 4.88 -10.35
N CYS A 86 -9.34 4.15 -10.46
CA CYS A 86 -8.42 4.24 -11.58
C CYS A 86 -8.24 2.87 -12.23
N ARG A 87 -7.88 2.86 -13.51
CA ARG A 87 -7.34 1.68 -14.20
C ARG A 87 -5.83 1.83 -14.27
N THR A 88 -5.12 0.75 -13.98
CA THR A 88 -3.66 0.73 -14.04
C THR A 88 -3.18 -0.47 -14.83
N PHE A 89 -2.03 -0.32 -15.48
CA PHE A 89 -1.39 -1.39 -16.20
C PHE A 89 -0.80 -2.42 -15.24
N VAL A 90 -0.97 -3.69 -15.58
CA VAL A 90 -0.39 -4.81 -14.85
C VAL A 90 0.44 -5.67 -15.81
N PRO A 91 1.53 -6.30 -15.33
CA PRO A 91 2.33 -7.21 -16.15
C PRO A 91 1.48 -8.25 -16.87
N SER A 92 1.62 -8.32 -18.20
CA SER A 92 0.97 -9.32 -19.04
C SER A 92 1.83 -10.58 -19.24
N THR A 93 3.13 -10.49 -18.98
CA THR A 93 4.10 -11.60 -19.08
C THR A 93 4.58 -12.03 -17.69
N VAL A 94 4.99 -13.29 -17.58
CA VAL A 94 5.50 -13.86 -16.32
C VAL A 94 6.81 -13.20 -15.90
N SER A 95 7.71 -12.92 -16.86
CA SER A 95 8.97 -12.22 -16.60
C SER A 95 8.72 -10.84 -15.97
N SER A 96 7.90 -9.99 -16.61
CA SER A 96 7.56 -8.67 -16.08
C SER A 96 6.83 -8.76 -14.73
N TYR A 97 6.03 -9.80 -14.51
CA TYR A 97 5.40 -10.04 -13.21
C TYR A 97 6.43 -10.35 -12.12
N PHE A 98 7.39 -11.24 -12.38
CA PHE A 98 8.44 -11.56 -11.40
C PHE A 98 9.35 -10.37 -11.13
N SER A 99 9.75 -9.60 -12.15
CA SER A 99 10.49 -8.35 -11.96
C SER A 99 9.70 -7.37 -11.07
N GLN A 100 8.39 -7.25 -11.28
CA GLN A 100 7.54 -6.42 -10.41
C GLN A 100 7.43 -6.98 -8.98
N GLN A 101 7.29 -8.29 -8.79
CA GLN A 101 7.21 -8.89 -7.46
C GLN A 101 8.53 -8.74 -6.69
N LEU A 102 9.67 -8.92 -7.35
CA LEU A 102 10.99 -8.70 -6.76
C LEU A 102 11.12 -7.25 -6.29
N ARG A 103 10.73 -6.29 -7.14
CA ARG A 103 10.66 -4.89 -6.75
C ARG A 103 9.79 -4.68 -5.51
N TRP A 104 8.55 -5.13 -5.53
CA TRP A 104 7.68 -4.92 -4.37
C TRP A 104 8.21 -5.54 -3.08
N ARG A 105 8.92 -6.67 -3.16
CA ARG A 105 9.54 -7.32 -1.99
C ARG A 105 10.69 -6.51 -1.41
N ARG A 106 11.59 -5.97 -2.24
CA ARG A 106 12.66 -5.07 -1.75
C ARG A 106 12.07 -3.86 -1.03
N SER A 107 11.05 -3.23 -1.64
CA SER A 107 10.33 -2.12 -1.00
C SER A 107 9.64 -2.53 0.30
N ASN A 108 9.00 -3.70 0.36
CA ASN A 108 8.38 -4.21 1.58
C ASN A 108 9.41 -4.44 2.69
N ILE A 109 10.53 -5.11 2.39
CA ILE A 109 11.58 -5.42 3.38
C ILE A 109 12.11 -4.13 4.01
N VAL A 110 12.43 -3.15 3.16
CA VAL A 110 12.91 -1.83 3.58
C VAL A 110 11.88 -1.12 4.45
N ASP A 111 10.63 -1.09 4.00
CA ASP A 111 9.58 -0.34 4.69
C ASP A 111 9.19 -0.98 6.02
N TYR A 112 8.99 -2.30 6.05
CA TYR A 112 8.69 -3.04 7.28
C TYR A 112 9.82 -2.86 8.29
N SER A 113 11.08 -3.04 7.87
CA SER A 113 12.24 -2.84 8.76
C SER A 113 12.29 -1.42 9.33
N GLY A 114 12.04 -0.41 8.49
CA GLY A 114 12.03 1.00 8.92
C GLY A 114 10.87 1.37 9.86
N ALA A 115 9.73 0.69 9.76
CA ALA A 115 8.56 0.97 10.61
C ALA A 115 8.57 0.25 11.97
N VAL A 116 9.35 -0.83 12.16
CA VAL A 116 9.35 -1.62 13.42
C VAL A 116 9.53 -0.73 14.67
N SER A 117 10.38 0.29 14.57
CA SER A 117 10.70 1.20 15.68
C SER A 117 9.56 2.13 16.10
N HIS A 118 8.53 2.31 15.27
CA HIS A 118 7.47 3.31 15.50
C HIS A 118 6.05 2.73 15.41
N VAL A 119 5.86 1.58 14.75
CA VAL A 119 4.52 1.01 14.50
C VAL A 119 3.73 0.72 15.78
N TRP A 120 4.43 0.42 16.90
CA TRP A 120 3.82 0.20 18.21
C TRP A 120 3.10 1.43 18.79
N ARG A 121 3.39 2.63 18.27
CA ARG A 121 2.71 3.88 18.66
C ARG A 121 1.40 4.09 17.92
N LEU A 122 1.10 3.25 16.92
CA LEU A 122 -0.17 3.25 16.21
C LEU A 122 -1.23 2.46 16.98
N ASN A 123 -2.46 2.42 16.45
CA ASN A 123 -3.50 1.58 17.01
C ASN A 123 -3.06 0.09 17.06
N PRO A 124 -3.34 -0.65 18.15
CA PRO A 124 -2.92 -2.05 18.29
C PRO A 124 -3.34 -2.95 17.13
N PHE A 125 -4.53 -2.76 16.56
CA PHE A 125 -4.99 -3.55 15.41
C PHE A 125 -4.16 -3.28 14.15
N ILE A 126 -3.69 -2.04 13.96
CA ILE A 126 -2.79 -1.68 12.85
C ILE A 126 -1.40 -2.27 13.09
N ALA A 127 -0.88 -2.23 14.32
CA ALA A 127 0.38 -2.85 14.65
C ALA A 127 0.35 -4.37 14.42
N ILE A 128 -0.71 -5.05 14.89
CA ILE A 128 -0.91 -6.50 14.64
C ILE A 128 -0.99 -6.77 13.14
N HIS A 129 -1.77 -5.97 12.40
CA HIS A 129 -1.90 -6.13 10.95
C HIS A 129 -0.55 -5.99 10.22
N PHE A 130 0.21 -4.96 10.57
CA PHE A 130 1.56 -4.71 10.06
C PHE A 130 2.49 -5.90 10.34
N PHE A 131 2.55 -6.37 11.60
CA PHE A 131 3.40 -7.49 11.96
C PHE A 131 2.95 -8.80 11.33
N ALA A 132 1.64 -9.02 11.14
CA ALA A 132 1.14 -10.19 10.43
C ALA A 132 1.58 -10.19 8.96
N GLN A 133 1.55 -9.04 8.27
CA GLN A 133 2.05 -8.94 6.91
C GLN A 133 3.57 -9.08 6.82
N PHE A 134 4.30 -8.52 7.78
CA PHE A 134 5.75 -8.66 7.84
C PHE A 134 6.16 -10.11 8.12
N ALA A 135 5.49 -10.76 9.08
CA ALA A 135 5.67 -12.17 9.38
C ALA A 135 5.37 -13.04 8.16
N LEU A 136 4.29 -12.76 7.41
CA LEU A 136 4.00 -13.47 6.15
C LEU A 136 5.15 -13.34 5.14
N LEU A 137 5.77 -12.15 5.03
CA LEU A 137 6.89 -11.93 4.12
C LEU A 137 8.09 -12.84 4.44
N VAL A 138 8.44 -12.97 5.72
CA VAL A 138 9.63 -13.67 6.21
C VAL A 138 9.39 -15.16 6.48
N ALA A 139 8.23 -15.52 7.04
CA ALA A 139 7.91 -16.89 7.45
C ALA A 139 7.46 -17.79 6.29
N TYR A 140 6.89 -17.21 5.23
CA TYR A 140 6.41 -18.01 4.10
C TYR A 140 7.54 -18.76 3.36
N PRO A 141 8.70 -18.14 3.02
CA PRO A 141 9.84 -18.88 2.46
C PRO A 141 10.27 -20.07 3.34
N VAL A 142 10.36 -19.86 4.66
CA VAL A 142 10.71 -20.91 5.64
C VAL A 142 9.68 -22.04 5.62
N THR A 143 8.40 -21.69 5.53
CA THR A 143 7.30 -22.67 5.46
C THR A 143 7.39 -23.54 4.21
N VAL A 144 7.73 -22.94 3.05
CA VAL A 144 7.92 -23.70 1.79
C VAL A 144 9.11 -24.64 1.89
N ILE A 145 10.25 -24.16 2.40
CA ILE A 145 11.45 -24.98 2.59
C ILE A 145 11.17 -26.15 3.52
N ARG A 146 10.48 -25.91 4.65
CA ARG A 146 10.12 -26.94 5.62
C ARG A 146 9.18 -27.98 5.02
N ALA A 147 8.19 -27.54 4.24
CA ALA A 147 7.26 -28.45 3.56
C ALA A 147 7.97 -29.33 2.52
N LEU A 148 8.94 -28.78 1.80
CA LEU A 148 9.79 -29.54 0.86
C LEU A 148 10.66 -30.56 1.61
N SER A 149 11.34 -30.13 2.69
CA SER A 149 12.24 -31.01 3.44
C SER A 149 11.52 -32.13 4.19
N SER A 150 10.26 -31.91 4.59
CA SER A 150 9.45 -32.93 5.27
C SER A 150 8.61 -33.78 4.32
N GLY A 151 8.72 -33.59 2.99
CA GLY A 151 7.92 -34.31 2.00
C GLY A 151 6.44 -33.93 1.96
N TRP A 152 6.01 -32.92 2.72
CA TRP A 152 4.60 -32.52 2.89
C TRP A 152 4.18 -31.37 1.97
N PHE A 153 4.98 -31.12 0.93
CA PHE A 153 4.79 -29.98 0.03
C PHE A 153 3.50 -30.08 -0.77
N PHE A 154 3.16 -31.27 -1.26
CA PHE A 154 1.98 -31.43 -2.11
C PHE A 154 0.68 -31.32 -1.31
N GLU A 155 0.65 -31.84 -0.09
CA GLU A 155 -0.46 -31.71 0.86
C GLU A 155 -0.65 -30.24 1.25
N ALA A 156 0.43 -29.55 1.59
CA ALA A 156 0.40 -28.11 1.85
C ALA A 156 -0.09 -27.31 0.64
N LEU A 157 0.35 -27.66 -0.57
CA LEU A 157 -0.09 -27.03 -1.81
C LEU A 157 -1.56 -27.31 -2.10
N GLN A 158 -2.07 -28.52 -1.83
CA GLN A 158 -3.49 -28.86 -1.93
C GLN A 158 -4.33 -28.02 -0.98
N ILE A 159 -3.93 -27.90 0.30
CA ILE A 159 -4.60 -27.03 1.27
C ILE A 159 -4.63 -25.58 0.77
N HIS A 160 -3.49 -25.08 0.28
CA HIS A 160 -3.41 -23.73 -0.26
C HIS A 160 -4.34 -23.55 -1.47
N LEU A 161 -4.40 -24.53 -2.38
CA LEU A 161 -5.30 -24.52 -3.51
C LEU A 161 -6.77 -24.48 -3.08
N TYR A 162 -7.17 -25.25 -2.06
CA TYR A 162 -8.52 -25.18 -1.50
C TYR A 162 -8.84 -23.78 -0.94
N VAL A 163 -7.93 -23.19 -0.18
CA VAL A 163 -8.10 -21.82 0.35
C VAL A 163 -8.26 -20.81 -0.79
N ILE A 164 -7.41 -20.88 -1.81
CA ILE A 164 -7.50 -20.00 -2.99
C ILE A 164 -8.79 -20.23 -3.78
N ALA A 165 -9.26 -21.47 -3.90
CA ALA A 165 -10.53 -21.77 -4.56
C ALA A 165 -11.72 -21.16 -3.81
N VAL A 166 -11.77 -21.32 -2.48
CA VAL A 166 -12.79 -20.69 -1.61
C VAL A 166 -12.74 -19.17 -1.74
N MET A 167 -11.55 -18.58 -1.76
CA MET A 167 -11.36 -17.15 -2.02
C MET A 167 -11.88 -16.76 -3.42
N GLY A 168 -11.56 -17.51 -4.47
CA GLY A 168 -12.12 -17.28 -5.81
C GLY A 168 -13.66 -17.27 -5.83
N LEU A 169 -14.29 -18.21 -5.11
CA LEU A 169 -15.76 -18.26 -4.95
C LEU A 169 -16.30 -17.07 -4.17
N TYR A 170 -15.63 -16.68 -3.07
CA TYR A 170 -15.99 -15.50 -2.29
C TYR A 170 -15.92 -14.22 -3.13
N TYR A 171 -14.83 -14.03 -3.88
CA TYR A 171 -14.68 -12.93 -4.82
C TYR A 171 -15.88 -12.89 -5.79
N ARG A 172 -16.21 -14.03 -6.43
CA ARG A 172 -17.33 -14.13 -7.36
C ARG A 172 -18.66 -13.76 -6.73
N TRP A 173 -18.92 -14.20 -5.50
CA TRP A 173 -20.12 -13.85 -4.77
C TRP A 173 -20.18 -12.34 -4.47
N ARG A 174 -19.06 -11.71 -4.11
CA ARG A 174 -19.00 -10.27 -3.82
C ARG A 174 -19.14 -9.39 -5.05
N VAL A 175 -18.48 -9.74 -6.17
CA VAL A 175 -18.50 -8.91 -7.38
C VAL A 175 -19.72 -9.14 -8.28
N ARG A 176 -20.66 -10.03 -7.91
CA ARG A 176 -21.87 -10.33 -8.69
C ARG A 176 -22.76 -9.12 -9.00
N LYS A 177 -22.65 -8.05 -8.20
CA LYS A 177 -23.40 -6.80 -8.36
C LYS A 177 -22.65 -5.73 -9.17
N GLN A 178 -21.36 -5.88 -9.43
CA GLN A 178 -20.56 -4.88 -10.15
C GLN A 178 -20.80 -4.93 -11.67
N PRO A 179 -20.47 -3.93 -12.49
CA PRO A 179 -20.58 -4.02 -13.95
C PRO A 179 -19.82 -5.23 -14.53
N LYS A 180 -20.34 -5.84 -15.61
CA LYS A 180 -19.75 -7.07 -16.19
C LYS A 180 -18.29 -6.88 -16.62
N GLU A 181 -17.95 -5.67 -17.10
CA GLU A 181 -16.61 -5.28 -17.55
C GLU A 181 -15.53 -5.30 -16.46
N GLU A 182 -15.95 -5.22 -15.19
CA GLU A 182 -15.05 -5.15 -14.03
C GLU A 182 -14.86 -6.52 -13.36
N ARG A 183 -15.64 -7.51 -13.81
CA ARG A 183 -15.65 -8.85 -13.23
C ARG A 183 -14.63 -9.72 -13.95
N VAL A 184 -13.99 -10.58 -13.16
CA VAL A 184 -13.14 -11.65 -13.66
C VAL A 184 -13.71 -13.00 -13.22
N GLY A 185 -13.45 -14.07 -13.97
CA GLY A 185 -13.87 -15.42 -13.57
C GLY A 185 -13.15 -15.88 -12.30
N ALA A 186 -13.87 -16.51 -11.36
CA ALA A 186 -13.33 -17.01 -10.09
C ALA A 186 -12.07 -17.87 -10.27
N LEU A 187 -12.11 -18.78 -11.24
CA LEU A 187 -11.01 -19.70 -11.57
C LEU A 187 -9.73 -18.98 -12.01
N SER A 188 -9.82 -17.70 -12.41
CA SER A 188 -8.64 -16.91 -12.75
C SER A 188 -7.76 -16.63 -11.53
N PHE A 189 -8.25 -16.87 -10.31
CA PHE A 189 -7.43 -16.74 -9.10
C PHE A 189 -6.60 -17.99 -8.81
N LEU A 190 -7.00 -19.18 -9.27
CA LEU A 190 -6.29 -20.44 -8.99
C LEU A 190 -4.78 -20.41 -9.29
N PRO A 191 -4.29 -19.78 -10.38
CA PRO A 191 -2.85 -19.70 -10.63
C PRO A 191 -2.04 -19.05 -9.49
N ILE A 192 -2.66 -18.22 -8.65
CA ILE A 192 -1.98 -17.63 -7.48
C ILE A 192 -1.53 -18.70 -6.49
N ALA A 193 -2.21 -19.85 -6.41
CA ALA A 193 -1.83 -20.95 -5.53
C ALA A 193 -0.44 -21.51 -5.86
N LEU A 194 -0.02 -21.41 -7.13
CA LEU A 194 1.33 -21.77 -7.57
C LEU A 194 2.27 -20.56 -7.61
N CYS A 195 1.81 -19.41 -8.11
CA CYS A 195 2.66 -18.22 -8.20
C CYS A 195 3.09 -17.70 -6.83
N MET A 196 2.23 -17.79 -5.81
CA MET A 196 2.51 -17.28 -4.47
C MET A 196 3.67 -18.07 -3.82
N PRO A 197 3.66 -19.42 -3.73
CA PRO A 197 4.80 -20.17 -3.24
C PRO A 197 6.11 -19.87 -3.97
N VAL A 198 6.10 -19.87 -5.30
CA VAL A 198 7.29 -19.58 -6.10
C VAL A 198 7.83 -18.17 -5.83
N THR A 199 6.95 -17.17 -5.84
CA THR A 199 7.39 -15.79 -5.61
C THR A 199 7.88 -15.56 -4.19
N TYR A 200 7.25 -16.14 -3.15
CA TYR A 200 7.73 -15.98 -1.78
C TYR A 200 9.03 -16.75 -1.56
N ALA A 201 9.10 -18.02 -1.94
CA ALA A 201 10.27 -18.85 -1.73
C ALA A 201 11.51 -18.34 -2.46
N LEU A 202 11.37 -17.85 -3.70
CA LEU A 202 12.52 -17.42 -4.50
C LEU A 202 12.78 -15.92 -4.42
N MET A 203 11.74 -15.09 -4.55
CA MET A 203 11.93 -13.64 -4.69
C MET A 203 12.11 -12.94 -3.34
N THR A 204 11.65 -13.49 -2.21
CA THR A 204 11.94 -12.86 -0.90
C THR A 204 13.42 -12.98 -0.54
N PRO A 205 14.06 -14.16 -0.59
CA PRO A 205 15.50 -14.26 -0.33
C PRO A 205 16.30 -13.42 -1.35
N LEU A 206 15.96 -13.51 -2.64
CA LEU A 206 16.61 -12.70 -3.65
C LEU A 206 16.50 -11.20 -3.34
N ALA A 207 15.33 -10.72 -2.91
CA ALA A 207 15.13 -9.33 -2.53
C ALA A 207 16.02 -8.92 -1.34
N LEU A 208 16.17 -9.78 -0.32
CA LEU A 208 17.03 -9.52 0.83
C LEU A 208 18.51 -9.34 0.43
N PHE A 209 18.99 -10.14 -0.52
CA PHE A 209 20.38 -10.09 -0.99
C PHE A 209 20.64 -9.10 -2.14
N THR A 210 19.63 -8.34 -2.59
CA THR A 210 19.76 -7.43 -3.74
C THR A 210 19.16 -6.04 -3.48
N LEU A 211 19.13 -5.60 -2.21
CA LEU A 211 18.62 -4.29 -1.81
C LEU A 211 19.44 -3.12 -2.41
N ASP A 212 20.67 -3.37 -2.83
CA ASP A 212 21.63 -2.44 -3.44
C ASP A 212 21.46 -2.27 -4.95
N SER A 213 20.69 -3.13 -5.62
CA SER A 213 20.48 -3.05 -7.07
C SER A 213 19.69 -1.79 -7.48
N GLY A 214 20.40 -0.80 -8.02
CA GLY A 214 19.88 0.54 -8.34
C GLY A 214 19.00 0.66 -9.61
N SER A 215 18.95 -0.36 -10.47
CA SER A 215 18.11 -0.33 -11.68
C SER A 215 16.65 -0.65 -11.37
N TRP A 216 15.92 0.39 -10.96
CA TRP A 216 14.52 0.29 -10.56
C TRP A 216 13.52 0.91 -11.52
N GLU A 217 13.99 1.79 -12.40
CA GLU A 217 13.11 2.57 -13.27
C GLU A 217 12.40 1.66 -14.27
N THR A 218 11.07 1.77 -14.33
CA THR A 218 10.28 1.12 -15.39
C THR A 218 10.29 1.92 -16.69
N ARG A 219 10.90 3.11 -16.66
CA ARG A 219 11.10 4.00 -17.79
C ARG A 219 12.60 4.26 -17.80
N GLY A 220 13.32 3.77 -18.81
CA GLY A 220 14.65 4.32 -19.04
C GLY A 220 14.43 5.78 -19.38
N HIS A 221 14.70 6.69 -18.44
CA HIS A 221 14.92 8.06 -18.82
C HIS A 221 16.30 8.08 -19.49
N GLU A 222 16.35 7.83 -20.79
CA GLU A 222 17.26 8.63 -21.60
C GLU A 222 16.84 10.06 -21.29
N ALA A 223 17.72 10.81 -20.62
CA ALA A 223 17.51 12.22 -20.45
C ALA A 223 17.32 12.79 -21.85
N GLU A 224 16.10 13.24 -22.16
CA GLU A 224 15.90 14.07 -23.35
C GLU A 224 16.87 15.25 -23.19
N PRO A 225 17.68 15.57 -24.22
CA PRO A 225 18.62 16.67 -24.12
C PRO A 225 17.85 17.90 -23.68
N GLU A 226 18.38 18.57 -22.66
CA GLU A 226 17.83 19.80 -22.11
C GLU A 226 17.59 20.79 -23.26
N VAL A 227 16.35 20.86 -23.72
CA VAL A 227 15.95 21.86 -24.70
C VAL A 227 16.04 23.16 -23.95
N ALA A 228 17.07 23.96 -24.28
CA ALA A 228 17.26 25.29 -23.74
C ALA A 228 15.92 26.04 -23.85
N THR A 229 15.27 26.24 -22.70
CA THR A 229 14.08 27.07 -22.62
C THR A 229 14.51 28.48 -22.99
N GLU A 230 14.06 28.95 -24.16
CA GLU A 230 14.14 30.37 -24.48
C GLU A 230 13.46 31.16 -23.36
N PRO A 231 14.00 32.34 -22.99
CA PRO A 231 13.47 33.14 -21.90
C PRO A 231 12.00 33.47 -22.19
N VAL A 232 11.12 33.03 -21.30
CA VAL A 232 9.70 33.37 -21.33
C VAL A 232 9.59 34.89 -21.28
N GLY A 233 9.15 35.47 -22.40
CA GLY A 233 8.86 36.89 -22.52
C GLY A 233 7.94 37.36 -21.41
N GLU A 234 8.28 38.52 -20.86
CA GLU A 234 7.54 39.27 -19.85
C GLU A 234 6.02 39.23 -20.11
N LEU A 235 5.31 38.47 -19.27
CA LEU A 235 3.84 38.52 -19.25
C LEU A 235 3.42 39.81 -18.56
N VAL A 236 2.97 40.74 -19.39
CA VAL A 236 2.33 42.01 -19.04
C VAL A 236 1.31 41.80 -17.91
N THR A 237 1.53 42.54 -16.83
CA THR A 237 0.67 42.65 -15.66
C THR A 237 -0.68 43.24 -16.05
N GLY A 238 -1.77 42.53 -15.73
CA GLY A 238 -3.11 43.14 -15.75
C GLY A 238 -4.26 42.18 -15.95
N GLN A 239 -4.62 41.39 -14.92
CA GLN A 239 -6.01 41.11 -14.54
C GLN A 239 -6.03 40.18 -13.30
N HIS A 240 -6.46 40.73 -12.17
CA HIS A 240 -6.71 39.99 -10.94
C HIS A 240 -7.90 39.04 -11.13
N ILE A 241 -7.65 37.73 -11.19
CA ILE A 241 -8.69 36.72 -10.93
C ILE A 241 -8.69 36.44 -9.44
N LEU A 242 -9.69 36.96 -8.74
CA LEU A 242 -9.93 36.70 -7.33
C LEU A 242 -10.44 35.25 -7.16
N VAL A 243 -9.62 34.37 -6.59
CA VAL A 243 -10.08 33.07 -6.07
C VAL A 243 -10.49 33.27 -4.61
N PRO A 244 -11.74 32.97 -4.19
CA PRO A 244 -12.16 33.17 -2.81
C PRO A 244 -11.37 32.25 -1.87
N ALA A 245 -10.71 32.83 -0.87
CA ALA A 245 -10.08 32.09 0.20
C ALA A 245 -11.15 31.40 1.05
N LEU A 246 -11.25 30.07 0.95
CA LEU A 246 -11.98 29.25 1.91
C LEU A 246 -11.26 29.32 3.25
N ALA A 247 -11.86 30.03 4.21
CA ALA A 247 -11.38 30.15 5.57
C ALA A 247 -11.19 28.76 6.19
N ALA A 248 -9.96 28.44 6.57
CA ALA A 248 -9.64 27.24 7.34
C ALA A 248 -10.02 27.47 8.81
N GLU A 249 -11.05 26.80 9.31
CA GLU A 249 -11.28 26.73 10.75
C GLU A 249 -10.23 25.84 11.43
N PRO A 250 -9.63 26.27 12.55
CA PRO A 250 -8.68 25.46 13.29
C PRO A 250 -9.40 24.32 14.04
N ILE A 251 -8.94 23.09 13.83
CA ILE A 251 -9.42 21.89 14.53
C ILE A 251 -9.04 22.00 16.01
N ARG A 252 -10.01 22.32 16.88
CA ARG A 252 -9.84 22.29 18.34
C ARG A 252 -9.59 20.85 18.82
N SER A 253 -8.49 20.64 19.52
CA SER A 253 -8.16 19.44 20.28
C SER A 253 -9.19 19.21 21.39
N ARG A 254 -10.01 18.15 21.29
CA ARG A 254 -10.85 17.69 22.41
C ARG A 254 -10.04 16.73 23.29
N THR A 255 -9.41 17.29 24.30
CA THR A 255 -8.98 16.55 25.51
C THR A 255 -9.35 17.39 26.72
N ALA A 256 -10.50 17.10 27.32
CA ALA A 256 -10.84 17.37 28.71
C ALA A 256 -12.13 16.63 29.03
N VAL A 257 -12.01 15.44 29.64
CA VAL A 257 -13.09 14.82 30.40
C VAL A 257 -13.09 15.53 31.74
N ASP A 258 -14.04 16.44 31.94
CA ASP A 258 -14.23 17.12 33.21
C ASP A 258 -15.08 16.24 34.15
N ARG A 259 -14.57 16.02 35.35
CA ARG A 259 -15.24 15.33 36.45
C ARG A 259 -15.81 16.40 37.38
N ARG A 260 -17.11 16.31 37.68
CA ARG A 260 -17.92 16.87 38.81
C ARG A 260 -19.27 17.28 38.20
N THR A 261 -20.47 17.02 38.73
CA THR A 261 -21.03 16.76 40.07
C THR A 261 -22.49 16.34 39.78
N GLY A 262 -23.06 15.27 40.33
CA GLY A 262 -23.73 15.29 41.63
C GLY A 262 -24.96 16.22 41.67
N SER A 263 -26.13 15.77 41.24
CA SER A 263 -27.43 16.16 41.83
C SER A 263 -28.56 15.26 41.32
N GLN A 264 -29.38 14.80 42.27
CA GLN A 264 -30.59 14.00 42.10
C GLN A 264 -31.71 14.82 41.42
N ALA A 265 -32.54 14.17 40.60
CA ALA A 265 -33.98 14.45 40.50
C ALA A 265 -34.72 13.35 39.68
N GLN A 266 -35.45 12.52 40.41
CA GLN A 266 -36.83 12.05 40.18
C GLN A 266 -37.32 11.60 38.79
N LEU A 267 -37.70 10.31 38.74
CA LEU A 267 -38.70 9.70 37.84
C LEU A 267 -40.07 10.40 37.95
N PRO A 268 -40.90 10.27 36.91
CA PRO A 268 -42.26 9.78 37.15
C PRO A 268 -42.61 8.57 36.27
N ALA A 269 -43.46 7.73 36.84
CA ALA A 269 -44.00 6.50 36.29
C ALA A 269 -45.15 6.76 35.30
N ALA A 270 -45.19 5.95 34.23
CA ALA A 270 -46.35 5.18 33.76
C ALA A 270 -45.84 4.16 32.72
#